data_AF-U5S1J2-F1
#
_entry.id   AF-U5S1J2-F1
#
_cell.length_a   1.000
_cell.length_b   1.000
_cell.length_c   1.000
_cell.angle_alpha   90.00
_cell.angle_beta   90.00
_cell.angle_gamma   90.00
#
_symmetry.space_group_name_H-M   'P 1'
#
loop_
_entity.id
_entity.type
_entity.pdbx_description
1 polymer ?
#
loop_
_entity_poly.entity_id
_entity_poly.type
_entity_poly.pdbx_seq_one_letter_code
_entity_poly.pdbx_strand_id
1 'polypeptide(L)'
;LTTDLSLEPTNPIDAGILKFCDSCAKCADACPNGAITHGEQSWEPQAEWSNRGHKQFQNHMLNCHIYRTTIGQCSTCEAACVFNKGTGAMVHELVKTTVSTTSMFNSFFKN
;
A
#
# COMPACT_ATOMS: atom_id res chain seq x y z
N LEU A 1 -7.69 14.33 14.00
CA LEU A 1 -8.28 15.39 14.84
C LEU A 1 -7.91 16.71 14.21
N THR A 2 -8.89 17.57 13.91
CA THR A 2 -8.65 18.93 13.41
C THR A 2 -8.76 19.93 14.57
N THR A 3 -7.98 21.00 14.56
CA THR A 3 -7.96 22.02 15.61
C THR A 3 -7.55 23.36 15.03
N ASP A 4 -8.02 24.45 15.64
CA ASP A 4 -7.61 25.82 15.34
C ASP A 4 -6.38 26.26 16.15
N LEU A 5 -5.80 25.35 16.94
CA LEU A 5 -4.53 25.58 17.63
C LEU A 5 -3.41 25.80 16.60
N SER A 6 -2.62 26.86 16.79
CA SER A 6 -1.45 27.13 15.95
C SER A 6 -0.38 26.06 16.18
N LEU A 7 -0.13 25.25 15.16
CA LEU A 7 0.86 24.17 15.16
C LEU A 7 1.70 24.27 13.89
N GLU A 8 3.01 24.04 14.01
CA GLU A 8 3.91 23.99 12.86
C GLU A 8 3.67 22.70 12.05
N PRO A 9 3.37 22.80 10.74
CA PRO A 9 3.24 21.62 9.88
C PRO A 9 4.56 20.87 9.72
N THR A 10 4.50 19.55 9.74
CA THR A 10 5.66 18.70 9.37
C THR A 10 5.72 18.51 7.86
N ASN A 11 6.93 18.36 7.33
CA ASN A 11 7.12 18.03 5.91
C ASN A 11 6.65 16.59 5.58
N PRO A 12 6.19 16.34 4.35
CA PRO A 12 5.99 14.99 3.83
C PRO A 12 7.28 14.17 3.85
N ILE A 13 7.15 12.84 3.91
CA ILE A 13 8.26 11.89 3.87
C ILE A 13 8.14 11.02 2.62
N ASP A 14 9.25 10.83 1.90
CA ASP A 14 9.40 9.77 0.91
C ASP A 14 10.39 8.71 1.41
N ALA A 15 9.86 7.55 1.80
CA ALA A 15 10.64 6.40 2.26
C ALA A 15 10.84 5.34 1.16
N GLY A 16 10.51 5.62 -0.10
CA GLY A 16 10.61 4.67 -1.21
C GLY A 16 9.49 3.60 -1.27
N ILE A 17 8.50 3.67 -0.38
CA ILE A 17 7.40 2.69 -0.30
C ILE A 17 6.64 2.61 -1.62
N LEU A 18 6.37 3.75 -2.26
CA LEU A 18 5.68 3.81 -3.54
C LEU A 18 6.43 3.06 -4.65
N LYS A 19 7.74 3.30 -4.78
CA LYS A 19 8.61 2.61 -5.75
C LYS A 19 8.70 1.10 -5.47
N PHE A 20 8.67 0.72 -4.19
CA PHE A 20 8.62 -0.69 -3.81
C PHE A 20 7.31 -1.34 -4.24
N CYS A 21 6.18 -0.67 -3.99
CA CYS A 21 4.85 -1.16 -4.36
C CYS A 21 4.69 -1.40 -5.87
N ASP A 22 5.31 -0.58 -6.73
CA ASP A 22 5.25 -0.74 -8.19
C ASP A 22 5.74 -2.13 -8.68
N SER A 23 6.59 -2.81 -7.90
CA SER A 23 7.12 -4.14 -8.24
C SER A 23 6.72 -5.26 -7.28
N CYS A 24 6.20 -4.91 -6.10
CA CYS A 24 5.86 -5.89 -5.07
C CYS A 24 4.52 -6.59 -5.35
N ALA A 25 3.42 -5.84 -5.42
CA ALA A 25 2.05 -6.34 -5.61
C ALA A 25 1.61 -7.52 -4.69
N LYS A 26 2.32 -7.82 -3.59
CA LYS A 26 2.02 -8.96 -2.69
C LYS A 26 0.63 -8.89 -2.06
N CYS A 27 0.15 -7.68 -1.77
CA CYS A 27 -1.20 -7.46 -1.27
C CYS A 27 -2.27 -7.78 -2.34
N ALA A 28 -1.97 -7.56 -3.63
CA ALA A 28 -2.83 -7.93 -4.74
C ALA A 28 -2.88 -9.45 -4.91
N ASP A 29 -1.72 -10.13 -4.86
CA ASP A 29 -1.62 -11.59 -4.90
C ASP A 29 -2.41 -12.25 -3.75
N ALA A 30 -2.35 -11.67 -2.55
CA ALA A 30 -3.01 -12.21 -1.38
C ALA A 30 -4.51 -11.85 -1.27
N CYS A 31 -5.03 -10.98 -2.15
CA CYS A 31 -6.40 -10.49 -2.04
C CYS A 31 -7.40 -11.59 -2.43
N PRO A 32 -8.23 -12.11 -1.50
CA PRO A 32 -9.13 -13.23 -1.80
C PRO A 32 -10.26 -12.88 -2.78
N ASN A 33 -10.57 -11.59 -2.93
CA ASN A 33 -11.63 -11.11 -3.82
C ASN A 33 -11.09 -10.27 -5.01
N GLY A 34 -9.78 -10.34 -5.29
CA GLY A 34 -9.16 -9.65 -6.42
C GLY A 34 -9.40 -8.14 -6.47
N ALA A 35 -9.56 -7.48 -5.32
CA ALA A 35 -9.95 -6.08 -5.24
C ALA A 35 -8.78 -5.11 -5.44
N ILE A 36 -7.54 -5.58 -5.27
CA ILE A 36 -6.33 -4.75 -5.37
C ILE A 36 -5.71 -4.98 -6.74
N THR A 37 -5.34 -3.89 -7.42
CA THR A 37 -4.76 -3.95 -8.75
C THR A 37 -3.29 -4.40 -8.72
N HIS A 38 -2.88 -5.14 -9.76
CA HIS A 38 -1.46 -5.40 -10.09
C HIS A 38 -0.88 -4.34 -11.04
N GLY A 39 -1.72 -3.42 -11.52
CA GLY A 39 -1.34 -2.40 -12.48
C GLY A 39 -0.63 -1.20 -11.84
N GLU A 40 -0.22 -0.28 -12.69
CA GLU A 40 0.41 0.97 -12.29
C GLU A 40 -0.59 1.97 -11.69
N GLN A 41 -0.06 2.98 -11.01
CA GLN A 41 -0.87 4.07 -10.52
C GLN A 41 -1.41 4.92 -11.68
N SER A 42 -2.67 5.34 -11.57
CA SER A 42 -3.35 6.16 -12.57
C SER A 42 -3.98 7.40 -11.93
N TRP A 43 -4.12 8.46 -12.73
CA TRP A 43 -4.93 9.63 -12.41
C TRP A 43 -6.42 9.40 -12.71
N GLU A 44 -6.72 8.42 -13.58
CA GLU A 44 -8.09 8.06 -13.92
C GLU A 44 -8.69 7.24 -12.76
N PRO A 45 -9.78 7.72 -12.13
CA PRO A 45 -10.45 6.98 -11.07
C PRO A 45 -10.95 5.62 -11.53
N GLN A 46 -10.86 4.60 -10.66
CA GLN A 46 -11.41 3.27 -10.95
C GLN A 46 -12.92 3.30 -11.27
N ALA A 47 -13.67 4.15 -10.57
CA ALA A 47 -15.11 4.28 -10.68
C ALA A 47 -15.56 5.73 -10.43
N GLU A 48 -16.79 6.06 -10.83
CA GLU A 48 -17.33 7.43 -10.73
C GLU A 48 -17.33 7.99 -9.30
N TRP A 49 -17.56 7.13 -8.31
CA TRP A 49 -17.54 7.48 -6.88
C TRP A 49 -16.13 7.51 -6.25
N SER A 50 -15.08 7.25 -7.03
CA SER A 50 -13.70 7.37 -6.55
C SER A 50 -13.29 8.83 -6.54
N ASN A 51 -12.61 9.25 -5.47
CA ASN A 51 -12.06 10.60 -5.37
C ASN A 51 -11.11 10.89 -6.54
N ARG A 52 -11.29 12.05 -7.17
CA ARG A 52 -10.50 12.51 -8.32
C ARG A 52 -9.42 13.49 -7.87
N GLY A 53 -8.41 13.70 -8.71
CA GLY A 53 -7.39 14.75 -8.51
C GLY A 53 -6.09 14.27 -7.88
N HIS A 54 -5.89 12.97 -7.70
CA HIS A 54 -4.65 12.40 -7.19
C HIS A 54 -4.30 11.09 -7.91
N LYS A 55 -2.99 10.83 -8.06
CA LYS A 55 -2.46 9.60 -8.64
C LYS A 55 -2.41 8.52 -7.56
N GLN A 56 -3.00 7.35 -7.84
CA GLN A 56 -2.99 6.22 -6.91
C GLN A 56 -3.16 4.89 -7.64
N PHE A 57 -2.92 3.78 -6.95
CA PHE A 57 -3.32 2.45 -7.40
C PHE A 57 -4.84 2.36 -7.39
N GLN A 58 -5.43 2.16 -8.57
CA GLN A 58 -6.87 2.19 -8.77
C GLN A 58 -7.47 0.82 -8.41
N ASN A 59 -7.78 0.64 -7.12
CA ASN A 59 -8.34 -0.60 -6.57
C ASN A 59 -9.87 -0.66 -6.74
N HIS A 60 -10.41 -1.86 -6.91
CA HIS A 60 -11.85 -2.14 -6.94
C HIS A 60 -12.44 -2.17 -5.52
N MET A 61 -12.59 -0.99 -4.91
CA MET A 61 -13.00 -0.87 -3.51
C MET A 61 -14.40 -1.41 -3.21
N LEU A 62 -15.30 -1.47 -4.20
CA LEU A 62 -16.61 -2.12 -4.06
C LEU A 62 -16.46 -3.63 -3.81
N ASN A 63 -15.58 -4.30 -4.55
CA ASN A 63 -15.30 -5.72 -4.35
C ASN A 63 -14.70 -5.97 -2.96
N CYS A 64 -13.80 -5.10 -2.50
CA CYS A 64 -13.26 -5.17 -1.14
C CYS A 64 -14.39 -5.03 -0.10
N HIS A 65 -15.27 -4.05 -0.28
CA HIS A 65 -16.39 -3.79 0.62
C HIS A 65 -17.35 -4.99 0.72
N ILE A 66 -17.80 -5.53 -0.42
CA ILE A 66 -18.70 -6.70 -0.48
C ILE A 66 -18.08 -7.90 0.22
N TYR A 67 -16.81 -8.18 -0.02
CA TYR A 67 -16.14 -9.31 0.64
C TYR A 67 -16.05 -9.07 2.15
N ARG A 68 -15.61 -7.89 2.57
CA ARG A 68 -15.47 -7.52 3.99
C ARG A 68 -16.78 -7.64 4.76
N THR A 69 -17.90 -7.21 4.17
CA THR A 69 -19.22 -7.30 4.82
C THR A 69 -19.75 -8.73 4.84
N THR A 70 -19.41 -9.54 3.84
CA THR A 70 -19.80 -10.96 3.77
C THR A 70 -19.11 -11.80 4.86
N ILE A 71 -17.82 -11.56 5.11
CA ILE A 71 -17.04 -12.34 6.10
C ILE A 71 -16.89 -11.64 7.46
N GLY A 72 -17.56 -10.51 7.66
CA GLY A 72 -17.51 -9.68 8.88
C GLY A 72 -16.32 -8.71 8.93
N GLN A 73 -15.11 -9.17 8.58
CA GLN A 73 -13.94 -8.30 8.41
C GLN A 73 -12.86 -8.93 7.53
N CYS A 74 -12.01 -8.11 6.91
CA CYS A 74 -10.88 -8.54 6.08
C CYS A 74 -9.70 -7.59 6.30
N SER A 75 -8.51 -8.16 6.47
CA SER A 75 -7.23 -7.44 6.60
C SER A 75 -6.07 -8.23 5.97
N THR A 76 -6.37 -9.12 5.02
CA THR A 76 -5.37 -10.00 4.39
C THR A 76 -4.25 -9.23 3.69
N CYS A 77 -4.57 -8.11 3.04
CA CYS A 77 -3.59 -7.24 2.42
C CYS A 77 -2.59 -6.65 3.43
N GLU A 78 -3.06 -6.27 4.61
CA GLU A 78 -2.22 -5.77 5.71
C GLU A 78 -1.37 -6.88 6.31
N ALA A 79 -1.93 -8.08 6.50
CA ALA A 79 -1.21 -9.25 7.02
C ALA A 79 -0.10 -9.74 6.05
N ALA A 80 -0.35 -9.63 4.75
CA ALA A 80 0.59 -10.00 3.69
C ALA A 80 1.68 -8.95 3.46
N CYS A 81 1.44 -7.68 3.81
CA CYS A 81 2.35 -6.58 3.57
C CYS A 81 3.71 -6.82 4.24
N VAL A 82 4.80 -6.65 3.47
CA VAL A 82 6.17 -6.83 3.97
C VAL A 82 6.53 -5.79 5.04
N PHE A 83 5.93 -4.60 4.97
CA PHE A 83 6.17 -3.52 5.95
C PHE A 83 5.47 -3.77 7.30
N ASN A 84 4.60 -4.76 7.39
CA ASN A 84 3.90 -5.13 8.61
C ASN A 84 4.57 -6.28 9.38
N LYS A 85 5.74 -6.75 8.92
CA LYS A 85 6.49 -7.80 9.64
C LYS A 85 7.19 -7.20 10.87
N GLY A 86 7.38 -8.01 11.90
CA GLY A 86 7.98 -7.59 13.16
C GLY A 86 9.48 -7.29 13.04
N THR A 87 10.04 -6.60 14.04
CA THR A 87 11.45 -6.17 14.11
C THR A 87 12.48 -7.30 14.22
N GLY A 88 12.05 -8.55 14.43
CA GLY A 88 12.94 -9.71 14.55
C GLY A 88 13.51 -10.23 13.22
N ALA A 89 13.00 -9.76 12.08
CA ALA A 89 13.55 -10.11 10.77
C ALA A 89 14.67 -9.12 10.38
N MET A 90 15.90 -9.62 10.22
CA MET A 90 17.09 -8.87 9.74
C MET A 90 16.83 -8.04 8.47
N VAL A 91 15.81 -8.45 7.71
CA VAL A 91 15.33 -7.79 6.51
C VAL A 91 14.80 -6.37 6.79
N HIS A 92 14.29 -6.05 7.99
CA HIS A 92 13.69 -4.75 8.27
C HIS A 92 14.70 -3.59 8.26
N GLU A 93 15.92 -3.80 8.76
CA GLU A 93 16.94 -2.74 8.82
C GLU A 93 17.60 -2.53 7.45
N LEU A 94 17.83 -3.62 6.71
CA LEU A 94 18.34 -3.56 5.35
C LEU A 94 17.28 -2.99 4.38
N VAL A 95 16.04 -3.47 4.42
CA VAL A 95 14.94 -2.94 3.59
C VAL A 95 14.69 -1.47 3.88
N LYS A 96 14.68 -1.02 5.14
CA LYS A 96 14.48 0.41 5.47
C LYS A 96 15.58 1.30 4.90
N THR A 97 16.81 0.81 4.83
CA THR A 97 17.96 1.58 4.31
C THR A 97 18.09 1.49 2.80
N THR A 98 17.65 0.38 2.17
CA THR A 98 17.86 0.13 0.75
C THR A 98 16.61 0.30 -0.13
N VAL A 99 15.38 0.23 0.40
CA VAL A 99 14.15 0.37 -0.42
C VAL A 99 14.06 1.74 -1.10
N SER A 100 14.53 2.79 -0.42
CA SER A 100 14.50 4.14 -0.97
C SER A 100 15.54 4.38 -2.06
N THR A 101 16.62 3.58 -2.09
CA THR A 101 17.82 3.84 -2.92
C THR A 101 18.11 2.77 -3.96
N THR A 102 17.68 1.52 -3.74
CA THR A 102 18.09 0.37 -4.56
C THR A 102 16.91 -0.55 -4.87
N SER A 103 16.18 -0.25 -5.96
CA SER A 103 15.03 -1.04 -6.42
C SER A 103 15.38 -2.45 -6.93
N MET A 104 16.67 -2.72 -7.20
CA MET A 104 17.17 -4.01 -7.72
C MET A 104 16.80 -5.20 -6.83
N PHE A 105 16.66 -4.99 -5.52
CA PHE A 105 16.37 -6.06 -4.55
C PHE A 105 14.89 -6.18 -4.19
N ASN A 106 14.00 -5.42 -4.82
CA ASN A 106 12.58 -5.42 -4.47
C ASN A 106 11.94 -6.82 -4.56
N SER A 107 12.27 -7.59 -5.61
CA SER A 107 11.75 -8.96 -5.77
C SER A 107 12.24 -9.92 -4.69
N PHE A 108 13.45 -9.73 -4.17
CA PHE A 108 13.97 -10.51 -3.04
C PHE A 108 13.19 -10.17 -1.76
N PHE A 109 12.99 -8.88 -1.49
CA PHE A 109 12.28 -8.41 -0.29
C PHE A 109 10.77 -8.61 -0.33
N LYS A 110 10.18 -8.83 -1.51
CA LYS A 110 8.78 -9.23 -1.65
C LYS A 110 8.50 -10.55 -0.93
N ASN A 111 9.38 -11.54 -1.04
CA ASN A 111 9.10 -12.91 -0.59
C ASN A 111 9.15 -13.04 0.93
#